data_AF-A0A1B6L6C5-F1
#
_entry.id   AF-A0A1B6L6C5-F1
#
_cell.length_a   1.000
_cell.length_b   1.000
_cell.length_c   1.000
_cell.angle_alpha   90.00
_cell.angle_beta   90.00
_cell.angle_gamma   90.00
#
_symmetry.space_group_name_H-M   'P 1'
#
loop_
_entity.id
_entity.type
_entity.pdbx_description
1 polymer ?
#
loop_
_entity_poly.entity_id
_entity_poly.type
_entity_poly.pdbx_seq_one_letter_code
_entity_poly.pdbx_strand_id
1 'polypeptide(L)'
;ADNIELASKYLQDTELGGSFLIGGLKAGLVLANVGADQWEGESNPPVPTIVFLSAGISTTGEFNETVILDQVKSLNSNQVPIYSLAYGYYADYEFLHKLSL
;
A
#
# COMPACT_ATOMS: atom_id res chain seq x y z
N ALA A 1 0.95 5.17 26.04
CA ALA A 1 -0.20 5.26 25.12
C ALA A 1 -0.33 3.92 24.42
N ASP A 2 -1.56 3.46 24.22
CA ASP A 2 -1.85 2.28 23.42
C ASP A 2 -1.44 2.54 21.95
N ASN A 3 -0.95 1.54 21.23
CA ASN A 3 -0.56 1.68 19.82
C ASN A 3 -1.74 2.14 18.94
N ILE A 4 -2.97 1.76 19.30
CA ILE A 4 -4.19 2.20 18.61
C ILE A 4 -4.41 3.71 18.80
N GLU A 5 -4.20 4.21 20.02
CA GLU A 5 -4.34 5.63 20.34
C GLU A 5 -3.27 6.46 19.61
N LEU A 6 -2.04 5.96 19.56
CA LEU A 6 -0.94 6.60 18.84
C LEU A 6 -1.21 6.66 17.32
N ALA A 7 -1.69 5.57 16.72
CA ALA A 7 -2.06 5.54 15.30
C ALA A 7 -3.22 6.50 15.00
N SER A 8 -4.23 6.56 15.87
CA SER A 8 -5.36 7.48 15.71
C SER A 8 -4.92 8.94 15.78
N LYS A 9 -4.03 9.26 16.73
CA LYS A 9 -3.46 10.59 16.86
C LYS A 9 -2.62 10.97 15.64
N TYR A 10 -1.78 10.06 15.16
CA TYR A 10 -1.00 10.28 13.93
C TYR A 10 -1.91 10.66 12.76
N LEU A 11 -3.01 9.95 12.56
CA LEU A 11 -3.96 10.27 11.48
C LEU A 11 -4.62 11.63 11.64
N GLN A 12 -4.93 12.05 12.87
CA GLN A 12 -5.53 13.36 13.16
C GLN A 12 -4.56 14.51 12.94
N ASP A 13 -3.28 14.31 13.28
CA ASP A 13 -2.24 15.33 13.24
C ASP A 13 -1.53 15.39 11.86
N THR A 14 -1.76 14.42 10.97
CA THR A 14 -1.07 14.36 9.68
C THR A 14 -1.62 15.40 8.70
N GLU A 15 -0.74 16.30 8.27
CA GLU A 15 -0.99 17.15 7.10
C GLU A 15 -0.71 16.37 5.81
N LEU A 16 -1.68 16.36 4.90
CA LEU A 16 -1.56 15.71 3.60
C LEU A 16 -1.07 16.69 2.53
N GLY A 17 -0.30 16.17 1.58
CA GLY A 17 0.22 16.91 0.44
C GLY A 17 -0.13 16.24 -0.89
N GLY A 18 0.82 16.24 -1.82
CA GLY A 18 0.66 15.54 -3.11
C GLY A 18 0.48 14.02 -2.96
N SER A 19 0.05 13.39 -4.04
CA SER A 19 -0.10 11.94 -4.16
C SER A 19 1.23 11.31 -4.57
N PHE A 20 1.90 10.61 -3.65
CA PHE A 20 3.15 9.86 -3.92
C PHE A 20 2.91 8.34 -3.88
N LEU A 21 2.18 7.83 -4.89
CA LEU A 21 1.66 6.45 -4.89
C LEU A 21 2.74 5.39 -4.67
N ILE A 22 3.83 5.44 -5.46
CA ILE A 22 4.91 4.45 -5.34
C ILE A 22 5.61 4.50 -3.98
N GLY A 23 5.70 5.67 -3.35
CA GLY A 23 6.27 5.80 -2.00
C GLY A 23 5.43 5.05 -0.96
N GLY A 24 4.12 5.26 -0.98
CA GLY A 24 3.18 4.56 -0.10
C GLY A 24 3.18 3.05 -0.33
N LEU A 25 3.13 2.61 -1.60
CA LEU A 25 3.15 1.19 -1.96
C LEU A 25 4.46 0.51 -1.54
N LYS A 26 5.61 1.15 -1.75
CA LYS A 26 6.91 0.65 -1.29
C LYS A 26 6.94 0.45 0.22
N ALA A 27 6.49 1.46 0.98
CA ALA A 27 6.45 1.37 2.44
C ALA A 27 5.54 0.22 2.91
N GLY A 28 4.34 0.11 2.33
CA GLY A 28 3.41 -0.97 2.63
C GLY A 28 3.97 -2.36 2.33
N LEU A 29 4.58 -2.55 1.15
CA LEU A 29 5.19 -3.82 0.74
C LEU A 29 6.37 -4.22 1.63
N VAL A 30 7.26 -3.27 1.97
CA VAL A 30 8.38 -3.54 2.88
C VAL A 30 7.86 -4.04 4.23
N LEU A 31 6.87 -3.36 4.81
CA LEU A 31 6.29 -3.76 6.10
C LEU A 31 5.54 -5.09 6.02
N ALA A 32 4.78 -5.32 4.95
CA ALA A 32 4.03 -6.56 4.77
C ALA A 32 4.95 -7.77 4.55
N ASN A 33 6.05 -7.60 3.80
CA ASN A 33 7.07 -8.64 3.64
C ASN A 33 7.76 -8.97 4.97
N VAL A 34 8.15 -7.96 5.75
CA VAL A 34 8.70 -8.19 7.11
C VAL A 34 7.71 -8.98 7.97
N GLY A 35 6.41 -8.67 7.87
CA GLY A 35 5.37 -9.45 8.54
C GLY A 35 5.30 -10.89 8.03
N ALA A 36 5.34 -11.12 6.72
CA ALA A 36 5.30 -12.46 6.15
C ALA A 36 6.48 -13.32 6.62
N ASP A 37 7.69 -12.77 6.55
CA ASP A 37 8.93 -13.46 6.91
C ASP A 37 9.00 -13.73 8.42
N GLN A 38 8.50 -12.80 9.25
CA GLN A 38 8.52 -12.94 10.71
C GLN A 38 7.74 -14.17 11.21
N TRP A 39 6.66 -14.55 10.52
CA TRP A 39 5.78 -15.64 10.93
C TRP A 39 5.96 -16.90 10.07
N GLU A 40 7.03 -16.98 9.28
CA GLU A 40 7.33 -18.15 8.46
C GLU A 40 7.50 -19.41 9.34
N GLY A 41 6.80 -20.49 8.98
CA GLY A 41 6.87 -21.77 9.69
C GLY A 41 5.96 -21.90 10.92
N GLU A 42 5.27 -20.83 11.32
CA GLU A 42 4.24 -20.92 12.35
C GLU A 42 3.02 -21.73 11.87
N SER A 43 2.38 -22.44 12.79
CA SER A 43 1.24 -23.30 12.46
C SER A 43 -0.03 -22.53 12.08
N ASN A 44 -0.14 -21.28 12.53
CA ASN A 44 -1.28 -20.38 12.25
C ASN A 44 -0.81 -18.91 12.25
N PRO A 45 -0.04 -18.49 11.25
CA PRO A 45 0.51 -17.14 11.18
C PRO A 45 -0.57 -16.12 10.81
N PRO A 46 -0.45 -14.85 11.26
CA PRO A 46 -1.19 -13.75 10.66
C PRO A 46 -0.94 -13.69 9.15
N VAL A 47 -1.98 -13.40 8.36
CA VAL A 47 -1.84 -13.21 6.91
C VAL A 47 -1.56 -11.73 6.65
N PRO A 48 -0.38 -11.36 6.12
CA PRO A 48 -0.12 -9.98 5.72
C PRO A 48 -1.09 -9.56 4.63
N THR A 49 -1.59 -8.34 4.68
CA THR A 49 -2.55 -7.82 3.70
C THR A 49 -2.35 -6.32 3.54
N ILE A 50 -2.38 -5.85 2.31
CA ILE A 50 -2.32 -4.43 1.99
C ILE A 50 -3.70 -3.98 1.52
N VAL A 51 -4.23 -2.93 2.15
CA VAL A 51 -5.39 -2.19 1.65
C VAL A 51 -4.89 -0.84 1.18
N PHE A 52 -5.05 -0.54 -0.11
CA PHE A 52 -4.55 0.67 -0.73
C PHE A 52 -5.70 1.54 -1.22
N LEU A 53 -5.82 2.76 -0.69
CA LEU A 53 -6.87 3.72 -1.05
C LEU A 53 -6.28 4.87 -1.84
N SER A 54 -6.83 5.17 -3.02
CA SER A 54 -6.46 6.38 -3.77
C SER A 54 -7.68 7.07 -4.38
N ALA A 55 -7.62 8.40 -4.38
CA ALA A 55 -8.61 9.27 -5.01
C ALA A 55 -8.17 9.83 -6.36
N GLY A 56 -6.97 9.46 -6.83
CA GLY A 56 -6.44 9.98 -8.09
C GLY A 56 -5.08 9.40 -8.47
N ILE A 57 -4.47 10.06 -9.45
CA ILE A 57 -3.16 9.69 -9.99
C ILE A 57 -2.01 10.17 -9.10
N SER A 58 -0.81 9.71 -9.40
CA SER A 58 0.42 10.22 -8.78
C SER A 58 0.66 11.68 -9.17
N THR A 59 1.02 12.52 -8.20
CA THR A 59 1.45 13.91 -8.43
C THR A 59 2.89 14.16 -8.00
N THR A 60 3.58 13.13 -7.49
CA THR A 60 4.95 13.23 -6.96
C THR A 60 5.66 11.90 -7.16
N GLY A 61 6.94 11.95 -7.52
CA GLY A 61 7.75 10.75 -7.77
C GLY A 61 7.52 10.18 -9.16
N GLU A 62 7.16 8.89 -9.25
CA GLU A 62 6.88 8.22 -10.52
C GLU A 62 5.43 8.48 -10.95
N PHE A 63 5.24 8.75 -12.24
CA PHE A 63 3.94 9.03 -12.86
C PHE A 63 3.54 7.94 -13.86
N ASN A 64 4.50 7.16 -14.36
CA ASN A 64 4.25 6.08 -15.31
C ASN A 64 3.71 4.85 -14.58
N GLU A 65 2.43 4.57 -14.76
CA GLU A 65 1.72 3.45 -14.14
C GLU A 65 2.35 2.08 -14.41
N THR A 66 2.85 1.84 -15.62
CA THR A 66 3.52 0.58 -15.96
C THR A 66 4.77 0.41 -15.11
N VAL A 67 5.55 1.47 -14.96
CA VAL A 67 6.76 1.46 -14.12
C VAL A 67 6.40 1.25 -12.64
N ILE A 68 5.30 1.85 -12.16
CA ILE A 68 4.80 1.64 -10.79
C ILE A 68 4.40 0.18 -10.59
N LEU A 69 3.61 -0.39 -11.50
CA LEU A 69 3.17 -1.79 -11.43
C LEU A 69 4.35 -2.77 -11.46
N ASP A 70 5.34 -2.53 -12.32
CA ASP A 70 6.52 -3.39 -12.40
C ASP A 70 7.37 -3.33 -11.12
N GLN A 71 7.50 -2.13 -10.52
CA GLN A 71 8.17 -1.99 -9.23
C GLN A 71 7.40 -2.69 -8.10
N VAL A 72 6.07 -2.55 -8.07
CA VAL A 72 5.22 -3.23 -7.07
C VAL A 72 5.35 -4.74 -7.19
N LYS A 73 5.25 -5.29 -8.41
CA LYS A 73 5.40 -6.74 -8.66
C LYS A 73 6.78 -7.25 -8.24
N SER A 74 7.84 -6.51 -8.56
CA SER A 74 9.21 -6.86 -8.20
C SER A 74 9.42 -6.87 -6.68
N LEU A 75 8.78 -5.95 -5.96
CA LEU A 75 8.88 -5.83 -4.50
C LEU A 75 7.96 -6.79 -3.73
N ASN A 76 6.88 -7.25 -4.34
CA ASN A 76 5.93 -8.16 -3.72
C ASN A 76 6.39 -9.62 -3.78
N SER A 77 7.60 -9.90 -3.27
CA SER A 77 8.23 -11.23 -3.34
C SER A 77 7.42 -12.32 -2.62
N ASN A 78 6.75 -11.96 -1.53
CA ASN A 78 5.90 -12.88 -0.76
C ASN A 78 4.46 -12.96 -1.28
N GLN A 79 4.15 -12.34 -2.42
CA GLN A 79 2.82 -12.34 -3.04
C GLN A 79 1.71 -11.92 -2.04
N VAL A 80 1.99 -10.89 -1.24
CA VAL A 80 1.03 -10.31 -0.31
C VAL A 80 -0.15 -9.76 -1.11
N PRO A 81 -1.41 -10.10 -0.75
CA PRO A 81 -2.57 -9.60 -1.46
C PRO A 81 -2.69 -8.08 -1.31
N ILE A 82 -2.93 -7.39 -2.43
CA ILE A 82 -3.17 -5.95 -2.47
C ILE A 82 -4.62 -5.70 -2.86
N TYR A 83 -5.41 -5.18 -1.93
CA TYR A 83 -6.78 -4.75 -2.21
C TYR A 83 -6.81 -3.24 -2.46
N SER A 84 -7.11 -2.85 -3.70
CA SER A 84 -7.19 -1.43 -4.07
C SER A 84 -8.62 -0.91 -3.95
N LEU A 85 -8.76 0.26 -3.32
CA LEU A 85 -10.00 1.00 -3.15
C LEU A 85 -9.90 2.32 -3.93
N ALA A 86 -10.78 2.48 -4.92
CA ALA A 86 -10.93 3.72 -5.67
C ALA A 86 -11.90 4.66 -4.92
N TYR A 87 -11.47 5.89 -4.62
CA TYR A 87 -12.30 6.85 -3.90
C TYR A 87 -12.58 8.12 -4.71
N GLY A 88 -13.84 8.30 -5.11
CA GLY A 88 -14.27 9.50 -5.83
C GLY A 88 -14.00 9.47 -7.33
N TYR A 89 -14.47 10.52 -8.00
CA TYR A 89 -14.56 10.56 -9.46
C TYR A 89 -13.21 10.53 -10.19
N TYR A 90 -12.16 11.07 -9.57
CA TYR A 90 -10.84 11.20 -10.19
C TYR A 90 -9.93 10.00 -9.96
N ALA A 91 -10.40 8.98 -9.23
CA ALA A 91 -9.63 7.77 -8.99
C ALA A 91 -9.37 7.03 -10.30
N ASP A 92 -8.11 6.63 -10.51
CA ASP A 92 -7.76 5.81 -11.66
C ASP A 92 -8.14 4.35 -11.40
N TYR A 93 -9.39 4.02 -11.71
CA TYR A 93 -9.92 2.68 -11.47
C TYR A 93 -9.17 1.59 -12.25
N GLU A 94 -8.79 1.88 -13.50
CA GLU A 94 -8.09 0.92 -14.36
C GLU A 94 -6.70 0.59 -13.80
N PHE A 95 -5.95 1.60 -13.35
CA PHE A 95 -4.69 1.40 -12.66
C PHE A 95 -4.86 0.61 -11.36
N LEU A 96 -5.82 1.01 -10.51
CA LEU A 96 -6.07 0.34 -9.23
C LEU A 96 -6.53 -1.11 -9.40
N HIS A 97 -7.27 -1.42 -10.47
CA HIS A 97 -7.63 -2.78 -10.82
C HIS A 97 -6.39 -3.61 -11.19
N LYS A 98 -5.48 -3.07 -12.03
CA LYS A 98 -4.21 -3.73 -12.39
C LYS A 98 -3.26 -3.90 -11.19
N LEU A 99 -3.34 -2.99 -10.22
CA LEU A 99 -2.56 -3.01 -8.99
C LEU A 99 -3.04 -4.07 -7.99
N SER A 100 -4.29 -4.52 -8.12
CA SER A 100 -4.87 -5.54 -7.24
C SER A 100 -4.35 -6.92 -7.63
N LEU A 101 -3.17 -7.26 -7.08
CA LEU A 101 -2.38 -8.47 -7.34
C LEU A 101 -2.58 -9.52 -6.25
#